data_AF-A0A9K3LIZ6-F1
#
_entry.id   AF-A0A9K3LIZ6-F1
#
_cell.length_a   1.000
_cell.length_b   1.000
_cell.length_c   1.000
_cell.angle_alpha   90.00
_cell.angle_beta   90.00
_cell.angle_gamma   90.00
#
_symmetry.space_group_name_H-M   'P 1'
#
loop_
_entity.id
_entity.type
_entity.pdbx_description
1 polymer ?
#
loop_
_entity_poly.entity_id
_entity_poly.type
_entity_poly.pdbx_seq_one_letter_code
_entity_poly.pdbx_strand_id
1 'polypeptide(L)'
;MNWGVYANRNFQRGDIVDVTGSTIPMAVDSPAVERSVLQDYVYGYWRIHYNNHLSSQQQRQQRHHHPHDTSVPYVEQLFSVMLGYDMFYNHNATPNIEFQTFGREPKPSKHFSKDDDGNVIDIDDNDIDDDPAMNLQGFVALRDIQKGEELWSTYKSDNEHDGGVGWFRLRGIPLKTLDVQETQLSSQQQQLQQYADQYCSKIVATVSSDDWKNRVMTLWPSQRQHRMEWMKDNPLLPPIGSGWGSARAKVDISKGERIELSTALVLSYNKHVHGTALRPMSYTWHDMYPSHQRVLQELRTQQQLVVQYQGPDTRWQTVDAFTNLEDLVLFPAAGNIGMVQRKRHDTYPTNCKLVLHGPLQNFNAEARVTVTLEMIATQDISEGEVLVLDLPVSEDNNNNNNNHPTSRTTIQEYRLLYRELRQTGQLYNKDLVRYHLHPETRPTYDDEL
;
A
#
# COMPACT_ATOMS: atom_id res chain seq x y z
N MET A 1 14.04 -5.61 1.40
CA MET A 1 13.21 -6.81 1.69
C MET A 1 13.80 -8.00 0.96
N ASN A 2 13.19 -9.19 1.03
CA ASN A 2 13.62 -10.35 0.22
C ASN A 2 13.06 -10.34 -1.22
N TRP A 3 12.27 -9.33 -1.57
CA TRP A 3 11.73 -9.09 -2.91
C TRP A 3 12.50 -7.96 -3.59
N GLY A 4 12.59 -7.99 -4.91
CA GLY A 4 13.13 -6.93 -5.74
C GLY A 4 12.21 -6.63 -6.92
N VAL A 5 12.37 -5.47 -7.52
CA VAL A 5 11.63 -5.08 -8.72
C VAL A 5 12.60 -5.02 -9.89
N TYR A 6 12.25 -5.61 -11.03
CA TYR A 6 13.14 -5.75 -12.17
C TYR A 6 12.52 -5.14 -13.42
N ALA A 7 13.38 -4.60 -14.29
CA ALA A 7 13.00 -4.07 -15.58
C ALA A 7 12.50 -5.20 -16.51
N ASN A 8 11.27 -5.10 -17.02
CA ASN A 8 10.73 -6.06 -17.98
C ASN A 8 10.94 -5.64 -19.45
N ARG A 9 11.47 -4.43 -19.65
CA ARG A 9 11.91 -3.87 -20.93
C ARG A 9 13.14 -2.99 -20.73
N ASN A 10 13.76 -2.55 -21.82
CA ASN A 10 14.76 -1.49 -21.74
C ASN A 10 14.09 -0.14 -21.45
N PHE A 11 14.70 0.64 -20.59
CA PHE A 11 14.33 2.03 -20.31
C PHE A 11 15.45 2.96 -20.76
N GLN A 12 15.06 4.10 -21.32
CA GLN A 12 15.98 5.21 -21.54
C GLN A 12 15.97 6.13 -20.32
N ARG A 13 17.04 6.90 -20.11
CA ARG A 13 17.04 7.96 -19.11
C ARG A 13 15.82 8.88 -19.27
N GLY A 14 15.11 9.11 -18.18
CA GLY A 14 13.90 9.93 -18.12
C GLY A 14 12.60 9.20 -18.43
N ASP A 15 12.65 7.92 -18.86
CA ASP A 15 11.44 7.11 -19.01
C ASP A 15 10.71 6.98 -17.67
N ILE A 16 9.38 7.05 -17.71
CA ILE A 16 8.53 6.60 -16.60
C ILE A 16 8.64 5.07 -16.51
N VAL A 17 9.27 4.63 -15.43
CA VAL A 17 9.48 3.21 -15.10
C VAL A 17 8.20 2.62 -14.56
N ASP A 18 7.61 3.30 -13.59
CA ASP A 18 6.41 2.86 -12.88
C ASP A 18 5.51 4.04 -12.48
N VAL A 19 4.22 3.77 -12.39
CA VAL A 19 3.22 4.68 -11.80
C VAL A 19 2.51 3.88 -10.73
N THR A 20 2.61 4.36 -9.50
CA THR A 20 2.13 3.67 -8.32
C THR A 20 0.67 3.30 -8.42
N GLY A 21 0.40 2.02 -8.28
CA GLY A 21 -0.96 1.48 -8.31
C GLY A 21 -1.82 2.00 -7.16
N SER A 22 -1.23 2.18 -5.98
CA SER A 22 -1.91 2.84 -4.86
C SER A 22 -0.98 3.50 -3.85
N THR A 23 -1.39 4.64 -3.33
CA THR A 23 -0.73 5.41 -2.28
C THR A 23 -1.74 5.87 -1.24
N ILE A 24 -1.29 5.97 0.00
CA ILE A 24 -2.07 6.49 1.12
C ILE A 24 -1.41 7.80 1.56
N PRO A 25 -1.97 8.95 1.18
CA PRO A 25 -1.56 10.25 1.69
C PRO A 25 -1.61 10.30 3.20
N MET A 26 -0.58 10.89 3.78
CA MET A 26 -0.40 11.10 5.20
C MET A 26 0.09 12.53 5.41
N ALA A 27 -0.38 13.17 6.48
CA ALA A 27 0.21 14.42 6.93
C ALA A 27 1.67 14.19 7.36
N VAL A 28 2.52 15.21 7.17
CA VAL A 28 3.95 15.21 7.56
C VAL A 28 4.14 14.73 9.01
N ASP A 29 3.29 15.23 9.90
CA ASP A 29 3.36 14.99 11.34
C ASP A 29 2.33 13.95 11.79
N SER A 30 1.85 13.10 10.87
CA SER A 30 0.84 12.11 11.23
C SER A 30 1.42 11.12 12.25
N PRO A 31 0.85 10.98 13.46
CA PRO A 31 1.30 9.99 14.44
C PRO A 31 1.20 8.53 13.94
N ALA A 32 0.44 8.34 12.85
CA ALA A 32 0.34 7.05 12.20
C ALA A 32 1.56 6.67 11.37
N VAL A 33 2.31 7.66 10.86
CA VAL A 33 3.61 7.44 10.21
C VAL A 33 4.73 7.69 11.21
N GLU A 34 4.67 8.83 11.90
CA GLU A 34 5.66 9.23 12.89
C GLU A 34 5.78 8.15 13.96
N ARG A 35 6.99 7.67 14.16
CA ARG A 35 7.34 6.61 15.09
C ARG A 35 6.80 5.21 14.76
N SER A 36 6.37 4.97 13.52
CA SER A 36 5.96 3.65 13.04
C SER A 36 6.93 3.13 11.98
N VAL A 37 6.87 1.83 11.72
CA VAL A 37 7.58 1.20 10.60
C VAL A 37 7.05 1.58 9.23
N LEU A 38 5.91 2.30 9.15
CA LEU A 38 5.46 2.87 7.89
C LEU A 38 6.36 4.00 7.41
N GLN A 39 7.14 4.62 8.30
CA GLN A 39 8.09 5.66 7.92
C GLN A 39 9.12 5.19 6.88
N ASP A 40 9.38 3.88 6.80
CA ASP A 40 10.31 3.30 5.82
C ASP A 40 9.68 3.18 4.42
N TYR A 41 8.38 3.41 4.27
CA TYR A 41 7.61 3.29 3.01
C TYR A 41 6.97 4.60 2.58
N VAL A 42 7.38 5.70 3.21
CA VAL A 42 6.76 7.00 3.04
C VAL A 42 7.60 7.88 2.13
N TYR A 43 6.95 8.40 1.10
CA TYR A 43 7.54 9.29 0.11
C TYR A 43 6.91 10.67 0.20
N GLY A 44 7.76 11.68 0.26
CA GLY A 44 7.36 13.08 0.27
C GLY A 44 7.04 13.56 -1.14
N TYR A 45 5.97 14.32 -1.30
CA TYR A 45 5.61 14.99 -2.54
C TYR A 45 5.10 16.40 -2.28
N TRP A 46 5.18 17.25 -3.30
CA TRP A 46 4.73 18.63 -3.20
C TRP A 46 3.37 18.79 -3.88
N ARG A 47 2.50 19.60 -3.27
CA ARG A 47 1.19 19.93 -3.81
C ARG A 47 0.97 21.42 -3.76
N ILE A 48 0.42 21.98 -4.84
CA ILE A 48 -0.01 23.37 -4.86
C ILE A 48 -1.47 23.48 -4.44
N HIS A 49 -1.71 24.28 -3.42
CA HIS A 49 -3.02 24.59 -2.87
C HIS A 49 -3.45 25.99 -3.30
N TYR A 50 -4.66 26.08 -3.85
CA TYR A 50 -5.32 27.35 -4.10
C TYR A 50 -6.27 27.63 -2.93
N ASN A 51 -6.14 28.82 -2.33
CA ASN A 51 -6.85 29.24 -1.11
C ASN A 51 -8.40 29.32 -1.21
N ASN A 52 -8.98 28.90 -2.32
CA ASN A 52 -10.42 28.96 -2.55
C ASN A 52 -11.22 27.98 -1.64
N HIS A 53 -10.56 26.98 -1.04
CA HIS A 53 -11.22 25.94 -0.21
C HIS A 53 -11.06 26.08 1.30
N LEU A 54 -10.48 27.17 1.81
CA LEU A 54 -10.49 27.39 3.25
C LEU A 54 -11.95 27.49 3.71
N SER A 55 -12.33 26.63 4.67
CA SER A 55 -13.65 26.68 5.28
C SER A 55 -13.95 28.12 5.73
N SER A 56 -15.21 28.53 5.64
CA SER A 56 -15.64 29.88 6.01
C SER A 56 -15.19 30.30 7.43
N GLN A 57 -14.90 29.35 8.32
CA GLN A 57 -14.27 29.57 9.62
C GLN A 57 -12.76 29.88 9.54
N GLN A 58 -11.98 29.14 8.74
CA GLN A 58 -10.54 29.41 8.56
C GLN A 58 -10.31 30.73 7.79
N GLN A 59 -11.16 31.03 6.80
CA GLN A 59 -11.13 32.34 6.13
C GLN A 59 -11.40 33.49 7.10
N ARG A 60 -12.32 33.32 8.06
CA ARG A 60 -12.61 34.34 9.08
C ARG A 60 -11.44 34.57 10.04
N GLN A 61 -10.70 33.53 10.40
CA GLN A 61 -9.51 33.67 11.26
C GLN A 61 -8.35 34.35 10.50
N GLN A 62 -8.15 34.04 9.22
CA GLN A 62 -7.07 34.66 8.43
C GLN A 62 -7.37 36.11 8.00
N ARG A 63 -8.64 36.48 7.81
CA ARG A 63 -9.05 37.86 7.44
C ARG A 63 -8.68 38.92 8.48
N HIS A 64 -8.39 38.55 9.72
CA HIS A 64 -8.04 39.52 10.75
C HIS A 64 -6.58 39.99 10.70
N HIS A 65 -5.70 39.40 9.86
CA HIS A 65 -4.28 39.78 9.85
C HIS A 65 -3.72 40.33 8.53
N HIS A 66 -4.34 40.12 7.37
CA HIS A 66 -3.98 40.85 6.14
C HIS A 66 -5.16 40.94 5.15
N PRO A 67 -5.62 42.15 4.76
CA PRO A 67 -6.78 42.30 3.87
C PRO A 67 -6.48 42.18 2.37
N HIS A 68 -5.23 41.97 1.96
CA HIS A 68 -4.88 41.91 0.54
C HIS A 68 -4.15 40.63 0.20
N ASP A 69 -4.77 39.90 -0.73
CA ASP A 69 -4.23 38.81 -1.53
C ASP A 69 -4.32 37.39 -0.96
N THR A 70 -5.55 36.90 -0.80
CA THR A 70 -5.81 35.46 -0.59
C THR A 70 -5.72 34.64 -1.89
N SER A 71 -5.16 35.18 -2.99
CA SER A 71 -5.11 34.49 -4.29
C SER A 71 -3.80 33.75 -4.56
N VAL A 72 -2.78 33.94 -3.72
CA VAL A 72 -1.47 33.32 -3.94
C VAL A 72 -1.56 31.82 -3.63
N PRO A 73 -1.26 30.94 -4.61
CA PRO A 73 -1.14 29.52 -4.35
C PRO A 73 0.01 29.25 -3.37
N TYR A 74 -0.16 28.32 -2.44
CA TYR A 74 0.92 27.87 -1.55
C TYR A 74 1.28 26.42 -1.85
N VAL A 75 2.56 26.07 -1.65
CA VAL A 75 3.04 24.70 -1.83
C VAL A 75 3.06 24.00 -0.47
N GLU A 76 2.34 22.90 -0.35
CA GLU A 76 2.31 22.02 0.81
C GLU A 76 3.14 20.77 0.52
N GLN A 77 4.05 20.41 1.44
CA GLN A 77 4.69 19.10 1.41
C GLN A 77 3.74 18.10 2.06
N LEU A 78 3.42 17.05 1.32
CA LEU A 78 2.61 15.94 1.78
C LEU A 78 3.44 14.66 1.72
N PHE A 79 2.98 13.63 2.40
CA PHE A 79 3.63 12.33 2.40
C PHE A 79 2.65 11.28 1.92
N SER A 80 3.15 10.17 1.40
CA SER A 80 2.31 9.03 1.05
C SER A 80 3.01 7.73 1.34
N VAL A 81 2.28 6.79 1.94
CA VAL A 81 2.70 5.38 1.99
C VAL A 81 2.44 4.82 0.60
N MET A 82 3.49 4.42 -0.13
CA MET A 82 3.33 3.76 -1.42
C MET A 82 2.99 2.28 -1.20
N LEU A 83 2.09 1.71 -2.00
CA LEU A 83 1.63 0.32 -1.90
C LEU A 83 1.96 -0.47 -3.16
N GLY A 84 1.78 -1.79 -3.09
CA GLY A 84 2.03 -2.67 -4.23
C GLY A 84 3.52 -2.87 -4.48
N TYR A 85 3.96 -2.79 -5.73
CA TYR A 85 5.37 -3.05 -6.09
C TYR A 85 6.34 -1.99 -5.60
N ASP A 86 5.86 -0.78 -5.34
CA ASP A 86 6.70 0.32 -4.88
C ASP A 86 7.34 0.06 -3.51
N MET A 87 6.70 -0.78 -2.68
CA MET A 87 7.25 -1.23 -1.40
C MET A 87 8.44 -2.20 -1.54
N PHE A 88 8.69 -2.71 -2.76
CA PHE A 88 9.75 -3.66 -3.05
C PHE A 88 10.96 -3.06 -3.75
N TYR A 89 10.95 -1.77 -4.12
CA TYR A 89 12.16 -1.12 -4.60
C TYR A 89 13.19 -1.10 -3.47
N ASN A 90 14.26 -1.87 -3.67
CA ASN A 90 15.32 -1.93 -2.69
C ASN A 90 16.19 -0.66 -2.76
N HIS A 91 16.88 -0.41 -1.65
CA HIS A 91 17.83 0.68 -1.53
C HIS A 91 19.16 0.39 -2.25
N ASN A 92 19.68 1.37 -2.99
CA ASN A 92 21.08 1.42 -3.39
C ASN A 92 21.62 2.85 -3.30
N ALA A 93 22.90 3.00 -2.94
CA ALA A 93 23.59 4.28 -2.91
C ALA A 93 23.82 4.86 -4.32
N THR A 94 23.84 4.00 -5.34
CA THR A 94 23.85 4.36 -6.76
C THR A 94 22.54 3.90 -7.40
N PRO A 95 21.43 4.62 -7.18
CA PRO A 95 20.12 4.22 -7.70
C PRO A 95 20.10 4.32 -9.22
N ASN A 96 19.24 3.52 -9.86
CA ASN A 96 18.95 3.63 -11.29
C ASN A 96 17.56 4.21 -11.57
N ILE A 97 16.74 4.39 -10.53
CA ILE A 97 15.46 5.07 -10.58
C ILE A 97 15.35 6.13 -9.47
N GLU A 98 14.52 7.14 -9.70
CA GLU A 98 14.16 8.14 -8.68
C GLU A 98 12.66 8.27 -8.55
N PHE A 99 12.19 8.50 -7.32
CA PHE A 99 10.80 8.82 -7.05
C PHE A 99 10.46 10.17 -7.67
N GLN A 100 9.34 10.22 -8.39
CA GLN A 100 8.84 11.41 -9.05
C GLN A 100 7.33 11.51 -8.89
N THR A 101 6.83 12.74 -8.94
CA THR A 101 5.39 13.00 -9.08
C THR A 101 5.06 13.45 -10.50
N PHE A 102 3.94 12.95 -11.01
CA PHE A 102 3.45 13.16 -12.35
C PHE A 102 2.04 13.74 -12.31
N GLY A 103 1.66 14.37 -13.42
CA GLY A 103 0.30 14.85 -13.63
C GLY A 103 0.23 16.36 -13.62
N ARG A 104 -1.00 16.86 -13.56
CA ARG A 104 -1.31 18.27 -13.73
C ARG A 104 -1.82 18.82 -12.41
N GLU A 105 -1.24 19.93 -12.01
CA GLU A 105 -1.78 20.73 -10.91
C GLU A 105 -3.23 21.13 -11.18
N PRO A 106 -4.05 21.29 -10.12
CA PRO A 106 -5.42 21.75 -10.30
C PRO A 106 -5.39 23.04 -11.10
N LYS A 107 -6.19 23.13 -12.16
CA LYS A 107 -6.50 24.46 -12.70
C LYS A 107 -7.28 25.18 -11.61
N PRO A 108 -6.96 26.45 -11.29
CA PRO A 108 -7.82 27.23 -10.43
C PRO A 108 -9.24 27.20 -11.02
N SER A 109 -10.19 26.65 -10.27
CA SER A 109 -11.62 26.59 -10.61
C SER A 109 -12.23 27.99 -10.52
N LYS A 110 -11.79 28.87 -11.42
CA LYS A 110 -12.44 30.16 -11.68
C LYS A 110 -12.67 30.26 -13.16
N HIS A 111 -13.66 29.51 -13.64
CA HIS A 111 -14.34 29.91 -14.86
C HIS A 111 -15.24 31.09 -14.51
N PHE A 112 -14.67 32.29 -14.52
CA PHE A 112 -15.46 33.49 -14.71
C PHE A 112 -15.94 33.47 -16.16
N SER A 113 -17.15 32.97 -16.42
CA SER A 113 -17.81 33.30 -17.68
C SER A 113 -18.24 34.75 -17.57
N LYS A 114 -17.79 35.56 -18.53
CA LYS A 114 -18.45 36.84 -18.76
C LYS A 114 -19.74 36.56 -19.53
N ASP A 115 -20.84 37.19 -19.14
CA ASP A 115 -22.00 37.26 -20.03
C ASP A 115 -21.64 38.00 -21.34
N ASP A 116 -22.56 38.01 -22.29
CA ASP A 116 -22.41 38.74 -23.56
C ASP A 116 -22.18 40.26 -23.35
N ASP A 117 -22.52 40.78 -22.16
CA ASP A 117 -22.34 42.18 -21.75
C ASP A 117 -21.00 42.42 -21.01
N GLY A 118 -20.19 41.38 -20.79
CA GLY A 118 -18.89 41.47 -20.14
C GLY A 118 -18.91 41.42 -18.61
N ASN A 119 -20.06 41.22 -17.97
CA ASN A 119 -20.20 41.06 -16.53
C ASN A 119 -19.78 39.66 -16.10
N VAL A 120 -19.07 39.58 -14.98
CA VAL A 120 -18.65 38.32 -14.39
C VAL A 120 -19.87 37.66 -13.74
N ILE A 121 -20.32 36.53 -14.27
CA ILE A 121 -21.36 35.71 -13.64
C ILE A 121 -20.67 34.63 -12.81
N ASP A 122 -21.00 34.55 -11.52
CA ASP A 122 -20.70 33.36 -10.72
C ASP A 122 -21.56 32.21 -11.24
N ILE A 123 -20.94 31.23 -11.89
CA ILE A 123 -21.61 29.97 -12.21
C ILE A 123 -21.71 29.21 -10.89
N ASP A 124 -22.93 28.83 -10.52
CA ASP A 124 -23.23 28.10 -9.28
C ASP A 124 -22.34 26.83 -9.19
N ASP A 125 -21.43 26.81 -8.21
CA ASP A 125 -20.33 25.84 -8.02
C ASP A 125 -20.77 24.38 -7.79
N ASN A 126 -22.07 24.08 -7.88
CA ASN A 126 -22.60 22.74 -7.60
C ASN A 126 -22.32 21.71 -8.71
N ASP A 127 -21.89 22.16 -9.89
CA ASP A 127 -21.56 21.34 -11.07
C ASP A 127 -20.10 21.54 -11.55
N ILE A 128 -19.23 22.14 -10.73
CA ILE A 128 -17.80 22.12 -11.02
C ILE A 128 -17.33 20.68 -10.84
N ASP A 129 -17.22 19.99 -11.98
CA ASP A 129 -16.20 18.99 -12.21
C ASP A 129 -14.87 19.59 -11.74
N ASP A 130 -14.56 19.43 -10.45
CA ASP A 130 -13.22 19.58 -9.89
C ASP A 130 -12.35 18.68 -10.76
N ASP A 131 -11.75 19.23 -11.81
CA ASP A 131 -10.80 18.55 -12.69
C ASP A 131 -9.73 18.02 -11.74
N PRO A 132 -9.79 16.72 -11.39
CA PRO A 132 -9.16 16.25 -10.18
C PRO A 132 -7.69 16.45 -10.38
N ALA A 133 -7.08 17.28 -9.52
CA ALA A 133 -5.64 17.43 -9.51
C ALA A 133 -5.02 16.03 -9.39
N MET A 134 -4.45 15.54 -10.48
CA MET A 134 -3.83 14.23 -10.49
C MET A 134 -2.38 14.44 -10.08
N ASN A 135 -2.05 14.04 -8.86
CA ASN A 135 -0.69 13.97 -8.37
C ASN A 135 -0.29 12.49 -8.31
N LEU A 136 -0.12 11.90 -9.50
CA LEU A 136 0.31 10.53 -9.65
C LEU A 136 1.74 10.41 -9.11
N GLN A 137 2.04 9.32 -8.43
CA GLN A 137 3.35 9.07 -7.86
C GLN A 137 3.98 7.87 -8.59
N GLY A 138 5.29 7.79 -8.63
CA GLY A 138 5.98 6.64 -9.20
C GLY A 138 7.46 6.92 -9.42
N PHE A 139 8.04 6.28 -10.43
CA PHE A 139 9.49 6.25 -10.60
C PHE A 139 9.91 6.55 -12.04
N VAL A 140 11.00 7.30 -12.19
CA VAL A 140 11.64 7.57 -13.49
C VAL A 140 13.06 7.02 -13.53
N ALA A 141 13.52 6.65 -14.72
CA ALA A 141 14.86 6.12 -14.92
C ALA A 141 15.92 7.24 -14.87
N LEU A 142 16.92 7.09 -13.99
CA LEU A 142 18.04 8.03 -13.85
C LEU A 142 19.11 7.87 -14.96
N ARG A 143 19.14 6.69 -15.57
CA ARG A 143 20.02 6.30 -16.67
C ARG A 143 19.32 5.27 -17.56
N ASP A 144 20.00 4.82 -18.60
CA ASP A 144 19.51 3.68 -19.36
C ASP A 144 19.55 2.41 -18.49
N ILE A 145 18.47 1.64 -18.53
CA ILE A 145 18.27 0.42 -17.74
C ILE A 145 17.99 -0.72 -18.71
N GLN A 146 18.73 -1.82 -18.56
CA GLN A 146 18.54 -2.98 -19.41
C GLN A 146 17.42 -3.88 -18.89
N LYS A 147 16.72 -4.57 -19.79
CA LYS A 147 15.76 -5.61 -19.43
C LYS A 147 16.42 -6.67 -18.54
N GLY A 148 15.76 -7.01 -17.43
CA GLY A 148 16.21 -7.95 -16.41
C GLY A 148 17.08 -7.34 -15.31
N GLU A 149 17.42 -6.05 -15.40
CA GLU A 149 18.14 -5.35 -14.34
C GLU A 149 17.23 -5.04 -13.15
N GLU A 150 17.71 -5.22 -11.92
CA GLU A 150 17.00 -4.80 -10.71
C GLU A 150 16.91 -3.26 -10.64
N LEU A 151 15.77 -2.77 -10.17
CA LEU A 151 15.43 -1.37 -10.04
C LEU A 151 15.65 -0.94 -8.59
N TRP A 152 16.52 0.05 -8.41
CA TRP A 152 17.02 0.52 -7.13
C TRP A 152 16.69 2.00 -6.94
N SER A 153 16.08 2.30 -5.81
CA SER A 153 15.85 3.67 -5.34
C SER A 153 16.83 4.02 -4.21
N THR A 154 16.93 5.29 -3.85
CA THR A 154 17.67 5.72 -2.67
C THR A 154 16.69 6.18 -1.60
N TYR A 155 16.94 5.76 -0.36
CA TYR A 155 16.19 6.25 0.79
C TYR A 155 16.78 7.60 1.15
N LYS A 156 16.06 8.68 0.83
CA LYS A 156 16.52 10.03 1.14
C LYS A 156 16.55 10.22 2.66
N SER A 157 17.64 10.79 3.17
CA SER A 157 17.66 11.42 4.48
C SER A 157 17.49 12.93 4.32
N ASP A 158 17.41 13.67 5.43
CA ASP A 158 17.41 15.14 5.45
C ASP A 158 18.60 15.75 4.67
N ASN A 159 19.63 14.95 4.39
CA ASN A 159 20.73 15.31 3.51
C ASN A 159 20.66 14.48 2.21
N GLU A 160 20.08 15.06 1.16
CA GLU A 160 19.86 14.40 -0.13
C GLU A 160 21.12 13.82 -0.79
N HIS A 161 22.31 14.21 -0.31
CA HIS A 161 23.60 13.76 -0.87
C HIS A 161 24.25 12.60 -0.13
N ASP A 162 23.65 12.09 0.96
CA ASP A 162 24.29 11.03 1.75
C ASP A 162 24.04 9.61 1.21
N GLY A 163 23.30 9.46 0.12
CA GLY A 163 23.00 8.16 -0.48
C GLY A 163 22.25 7.22 0.47
N GLY A 164 21.53 7.74 1.47
CA GLY A 164 20.83 6.98 2.50
C GLY A 164 21.70 6.54 3.69
N VAL A 165 22.98 6.91 3.73
CA VAL A 165 23.89 6.57 4.84
C VAL A 165 23.33 6.99 6.19
N GLY A 166 22.73 8.17 6.30
CA GLY A 166 22.09 8.66 7.51
C GLY A 166 20.93 7.77 7.95
N TRP A 167 20.09 7.32 7.02
CA TRP A 167 18.95 6.45 7.30
C TRP A 167 19.40 5.12 7.91
N PHE A 168 20.42 4.48 7.31
CA PHE A 168 20.97 3.20 7.76
C PHE A 168 21.70 3.34 9.11
N ARG A 169 22.49 4.41 9.27
CA ARG A 169 23.22 4.71 10.51
C ARG A 169 22.28 4.94 11.68
N LEU A 170 21.21 5.72 11.50
CA LEU A 170 20.21 5.96 12.55
C LEU A 170 19.55 4.66 13.01
N ARG A 171 19.41 3.68 12.11
CA ARG A 171 18.82 2.36 12.39
C ARG A 171 19.82 1.32 12.89
N GLY A 172 21.12 1.64 12.97
CA GLY A 172 22.17 0.69 13.34
C GLY A 172 22.35 -0.44 12.32
N ILE A 173 21.88 -0.25 11.08
CA ILE A 173 22.00 -1.25 10.00
C ILE A 173 23.20 -0.87 9.15
N PRO A 174 24.15 -1.79 8.88
CA PRO A 174 25.24 -1.51 7.97
C PRO A 174 24.69 -1.40 6.54
N LEU A 175 24.91 -0.25 5.89
CA LEU A 175 24.63 -0.09 4.47
C LEU A 175 25.55 -1.03 3.68
N LYS A 176 24.96 -1.93 2.90
CA LYS A 176 25.67 -2.75 1.92
C LYS A 176 25.38 -2.21 0.53
N THR A 177 26.40 -1.70 -0.15
CA THR A 177 26.29 -1.35 -1.57
C THR A 177 26.53 -2.61 -2.38
N LEU A 178 25.51 -3.07 -3.10
CA LEU A 178 25.65 -4.19 -4.04
C LEU A 178 26.18 -3.68 -5.37
N ASP A 179 27.04 -4.46 -6.02
CA ASP A 179 27.54 -4.15 -7.34
C ASP A 179 26.47 -4.45 -8.39
N VAL A 180 26.22 -3.50 -9.31
CA VAL A 180 25.06 -3.53 -10.23
C VAL A 180 25.06 -4.79 -11.11
N GLN A 181 26.24 -5.32 -11.43
CA GLN A 181 26.38 -6.51 -12.28
C GLN A 181 25.87 -7.81 -11.63
N GLU A 182 25.78 -7.88 -10.30
CA GLU A 182 25.33 -9.09 -9.59
C GLU A 182 23.80 -9.26 -9.58
N THR A 183 23.04 -8.30 -10.13
CA THR A 183 21.58 -8.19 -9.91
C THR A 183 20.75 -8.36 -11.19
N GLN A 184 21.36 -8.90 -12.27
CA GLN A 184 20.66 -9.15 -13.53
C GLN A 184 20.02 -10.55 -13.59
N LEU A 185 18.76 -10.62 -13.99
CA LEU A 185 18.01 -11.85 -14.27
C LEU A 185 18.39 -12.48 -15.63
N SER A 186 19.68 -12.72 -15.86
CA SER A 186 20.19 -13.25 -17.13
C SER A 186 19.60 -14.63 -17.50
N SER A 187 19.33 -15.48 -16.51
CA SER A 187 18.75 -16.82 -16.70
C SER A 187 17.24 -16.81 -17.01
N GLN A 188 16.54 -15.69 -16.84
CA GLN A 188 15.07 -15.58 -16.96
C GLN A 188 14.62 -14.70 -18.15
N GLN A 189 15.52 -14.32 -19.05
CA GLN A 189 15.21 -13.39 -20.16
C GLN A 189 14.07 -13.85 -21.08
N GLN A 190 13.97 -15.15 -21.39
CA GLN A 190 12.89 -15.69 -22.23
C GLN A 190 11.52 -15.57 -21.53
N GLN A 191 11.47 -15.84 -20.23
CA GLN A 191 10.25 -15.70 -19.43
C GLN A 191 9.84 -14.23 -19.37
N LEU A 192 10.77 -13.31 -19.09
CA LEU A 192 10.53 -11.86 -19.14
C LEU A 192 10.01 -11.39 -20.52
N GLN A 193 10.40 -12.03 -21.62
CA GLN A 193 9.85 -11.72 -22.94
C GLN A 193 8.37 -12.11 -23.06
N GLN A 194 8.03 -13.34 -22.67
CA GLN A 194 6.65 -13.82 -22.68
C GLN A 194 5.72 -12.91 -21.83
N TYR A 195 6.18 -12.43 -20.67
CA TYR A 195 5.37 -11.51 -19.84
C TYR A 195 5.20 -10.12 -20.43
N ALA A 196 6.26 -9.58 -21.03
CA ALA A 196 6.16 -8.30 -21.71
C ALA A 196 5.07 -8.36 -22.81
N ASP A 197 5.03 -9.48 -23.53
CA ASP A 197 4.07 -9.72 -24.60
C ASP A 197 2.64 -9.96 -24.07
N GLN A 198 2.48 -10.65 -22.94
CA GLN A 198 1.17 -11.01 -22.39
C GLN A 198 0.49 -9.89 -21.59
N TYR A 199 1.24 -9.19 -20.74
CA TYR A 199 0.65 -8.26 -19.74
C TYR A 199 0.95 -6.79 -20.01
N CYS A 200 1.74 -6.48 -21.03
CA CYS A 200 2.20 -5.12 -21.33
C CYS A 200 2.89 -4.43 -20.14
N SER A 201 3.38 -5.19 -19.15
CA SER A 201 4.00 -4.63 -17.94
C SER A 201 5.43 -4.19 -18.22
N LYS A 202 5.79 -2.98 -17.76
CA LYS A 202 7.14 -2.41 -17.89
C LYS A 202 8.11 -2.97 -16.85
N ILE A 203 7.59 -3.43 -15.72
CA ILE A 203 8.34 -3.94 -14.57
C ILE A 203 7.77 -5.27 -14.09
N VAL A 204 8.54 -5.99 -13.28
CA VAL A 204 8.08 -7.18 -12.57
C VAL A 204 8.64 -7.17 -11.15
N ALA A 205 7.77 -7.31 -10.14
CA ALA A 205 8.22 -7.59 -8.78
C ALA A 205 8.32 -9.10 -8.62
N THR A 206 9.53 -9.58 -8.35
CA THR A 206 9.77 -10.99 -8.13
C THR A 206 10.88 -11.17 -7.10
N VAL A 207 11.09 -12.40 -6.71
CA VAL A 207 12.31 -12.80 -6.06
C VAL A 207 13.14 -13.53 -7.11
N SER A 208 14.35 -13.04 -7.41
CA SER A 208 15.25 -13.76 -8.33
C SER A 208 15.36 -15.22 -7.88
N SER A 209 15.49 -16.20 -8.79
CA SER A 209 15.53 -17.62 -8.37
C SER A 209 16.65 -17.92 -7.37
N ASP A 210 17.77 -17.18 -7.49
CA ASP A 210 18.92 -17.30 -6.61
C ASP A 210 18.68 -16.61 -5.26
N ASP A 211 18.02 -15.45 -5.25
CA ASP A 211 17.58 -14.80 -4.01
C ASP A 211 16.41 -15.52 -3.35
N TRP A 212 15.56 -16.22 -4.10
CA TRP A 212 14.42 -16.95 -3.55
C TRP A 212 14.94 -18.13 -2.75
N LYS A 213 15.87 -18.90 -3.31
CA LYS A 213 16.50 -20.03 -2.62
C LYS A 213 17.28 -19.59 -1.38
N ASN A 214 17.96 -18.45 -1.45
CA ASN A 214 18.84 -18.00 -0.38
C ASN A 214 18.15 -17.11 0.67
N ARG A 215 17.14 -16.32 0.28
CA ARG A 215 16.47 -15.33 1.15
C ARG A 215 15.06 -15.75 1.59
N VAL A 216 14.29 -16.49 0.77
CA VAL A 216 12.89 -16.85 1.09
C VAL A 216 12.70 -18.33 1.41
N MET A 217 13.32 -19.25 0.68
CA MET A 217 13.26 -20.68 0.97
C MET A 217 13.95 -21.05 2.29
N THR A 218 14.93 -20.26 2.72
CA THR A 218 15.51 -20.34 4.06
C THR A 218 14.52 -19.94 5.16
N LEU A 219 13.46 -19.19 4.82
CA LEU A 219 12.31 -18.90 5.67
C LEU A 219 11.24 -19.99 5.65
N TRP A 220 11.45 -21.12 4.95
CA TRP A 220 10.40 -22.14 4.71
C TRP A 220 10.77 -23.52 5.29
N PRO A 221 9.86 -24.27 5.96
CA PRO A 221 10.22 -25.56 6.49
C PRO A 221 10.31 -26.54 5.33
N SER A 222 11.40 -27.32 5.29
CA SER A 222 11.70 -28.27 4.20
C SER A 222 10.52 -29.19 3.86
N GLN A 223 9.74 -29.58 4.86
CA GLN A 223 8.56 -30.45 4.75
C GLN A 223 7.39 -29.84 3.96
N ARG A 224 7.36 -28.53 3.74
CA ARG A 224 6.30 -27.82 2.99
C ARG A 224 6.75 -27.26 1.64
N GLN A 225 7.98 -27.54 1.21
CA GLN A 225 8.53 -27.04 -0.07
C GLN A 225 7.84 -27.64 -1.31
N HIS A 226 7.17 -28.78 -1.17
CA HIS A 226 6.49 -29.49 -2.26
C HIS A 226 5.19 -28.81 -2.74
N ARG A 227 4.67 -27.79 -2.03
CA ARG A 227 3.38 -27.16 -2.36
C ARG A 227 3.49 -25.86 -3.15
N MET A 228 4.65 -25.55 -3.73
CA MET A 228 4.86 -24.37 -4.57
C MET A 228 5.38 -24.74 -5.95
N GLU A 229 4.89 -25.86 -6.50
CA GLU A 229 5.25 -26.30 -7.85
C GLU A 229 4.87 -25.25 -8.90
N TRP A 230 3.78 -24.50 -8.71
CA TRP A 230 3.39 -23.41 -9.62
C TRP A 230 4.42 -22.26 -9.71
N MET A 231 5.17 -21.97 -8.63
CA MET A 231 6.26 -20.99 -8.69
C MET A 231 7.51 -21.53 -9.39
N LYS A 232 7.64 -22.86 -9.57
CA LYS A 232 8.71 -23.40 -10.43
C LYS A 232 8.40 -23.19 -11.90
N ASP A 233 7.11 -23.18 -12.27
CA ASP A 233 6.67 -23.09 -13.65
C ASP A 233 6.34 -21.63 -14.07
N ASN A 234 6.00 -20.76 -13.11
CA ASN A 234 5.63 -19.36 -13.38
C ASN A 234 6.03 -18.40 -12.21
N PRO A 235 7.33 -18.26 -11.89
CA PRO A 235 7.82 -17.52 -10.71
C PRO A 235 7.56 -16.00 -10.74
N LEU A 236 7.08 -15.46 -11.86
CA LEU A 236 7.09 -14.02 -12.13
C LEU A 236 5.69 -13.37 -12.12
N LEU A 237 4.64 -14.11 -11.74
CA LEU A 237 3.28 -13.58 -11.61
C LEU A 237 2.77 -13.63 -10.18
N PRO A 238 2.41 -12.48 -9.57
CA PRO A 238 1.27 -12.50 -8.67
C PRO A 238 0.01 -12.73 -9.54
N PRO A 239 -0.80 -13.76 -9.27
CA PRO A 239 -2.02 -14.08 -10.02
C PRO A 239 -3.15 -13.04 -9.85
N ILE A 240 -2.82 -11.84 -9.36
CA ILE A 240 -3.76 -10.79 -8.97
C ILE A 240 -3.50 -9.49 -9.76
N GLY A 241 -4.56 -8.85 -10.24
CA GLY A 241 -4.60 -7.47 -10.70
C GLY A 241 -5.01 -6.51 -9.58
N SER A 242 -4.35 -5.36 -9.51
CA SER A 242 -4.54 -4.34 -8.46
C SER A 242 -5.75 -3.44 -8.76
N GLY A 243 -6.51 -3.11 -7.71
CA GLY A 243 -7.59 -2.13 -7.71
C GLY A 243 -8.32 -2.20 -6.37
N TRP A 244 -8.47 -1.06 -5.67
CA TRP A 244 -9.02 -1.09 -4.31
C TRP A 244 -10.43 -1.69 -4.29
N GLY A 245 -10.57 -2.81 -3.57
CA GLY A 245 -11.81 -3.56 -3.42
C GLY A 245 -12.36 -4.19 -4.69
N SER A 246 -11.51 -4.33 -5.71
CA SER A 246 -11.83 -4.97 -7.00
C SER A 246 -10.63 -5.74 -7.56
N ALA A 247 -9.77 -6.24 -6.67
CA ALA A 247 -8.67 -7.10 -7.06
C ALA A 247 -9.21 -8.32 -7.82
N ARG A 248 -8.64 -8.62 -8.99
CA ARG A 248 -9.13 -9.69 -9.90
C ARG A 248 -8.07 -10.72 -10.17
N ALA A 249 -8.48 -11.97 -10.42
CA ALA A 249 -7.58 -13.01 -10.91
C ALA A 249 -7.07 -12.65 -12.32
N LYS A 250 -5.77 -12.80 -12.56
CA LYS A 250 -5.12 -12.60 -13.88
C LYS A 250 -5.02 -13.87 -14.72
N VAL A 251 -5.27 -15.00 -14.09
CA VAL A 251 -5.21 -16.35 -14.64
C VAL A 251 -6.26 -17.19 -13.91
N ASP A 252 -6.61 -18.34 -14.45
CA ASP A 252 -7.39 -19.32 -13.71
C ASP A 252 -6.61 -19.83 -12.49
N ILE A 253 -7.30 -19.97 -11.36
CA ILE A 253 -6.71 -20.40 -10.08
C ILE A 253 -7.53 -21.57 -9.56
N SER A 254 -6.89 -22.72 -9.33
CA SER A 254 -7.57 -23.90 -8.80
C SER A 254 -7.85 -23.77 -7.30
N LYS A 255 -8.90 -24.42 -6.82
CA LYS A 255 -9.22 -24.53 -5.40
C LYS A 255 -8.02 -25.03 -4.59
N GLY A 256 -7.70 -24.32 -3.52
CA GLY A 256 -6.59 -24.66 -2.62
C GLY A 256 -5.23 -24.14 -3.10
N GLU A 257 -5.16 -23.56 -4.29
CA GLU A 257 -3.97 -22.86 -4.74
C GLU A 257 -3.74 -21.58 -3.95
N ARG A 258 -2.46 -21.25 -3.82
CA ARG A 258 -2.00 -20.03 -3.18
C ARG A 258 -2.07 -18.91 -4.19
N ILE A 259 -2.71 -17.83 -3.79
CA ILE A 259 -2.88 -16.63 -4.61
C ILE A 259 -1.76 -15.63 -4.32
N GLU A 260 -1.50 -15.31 -3.05
CA GLU A 260 -0.47 -14.30 -2.72
C GLU A 260 0.17 -14.57 -1.35
N LEU A 261 1.42 -14.15 -1.21
CA LEU A 261 2.12 -14.04 0.08
C LEU A 261 2.49 -12.59 0.32
N SER A 262 2.23 -12.12 1.54
CA SER A 262 2.57 -10.77 1.96
C SER A 262 3.19 -10.80 3.34
N THR A 263 4.29 -10.06 3.53
CA THR A 263 4.76 -9.75 4.88
C THR A 263 3.85 -8.68 5.48
N ALA A 264 3.36 -8.90 6.70
CA ALA A 264 2.54 -7.92 7.41
C ALA A 264 3.35 -7.12 8.43
N LEU A 265 3.27 -5.80 8.36
CA LEU A 265 3.71 -4.94 9.44
C LEU A 265 2.76 -5.11 10.62
N VAL A 266 3.33 -5.28 11.81
CA VAL A 266 2.59 -5.42 13.06
C VAL A 266 2.51 -4.05 13.71
N LEU A 267 1.33 -3.44 13.68
CA LEU A 267 1.07 -2.08 14.12
C LEU A 267 0.15 -2.06 15.35
N SER A 268 0.17 -0.95 16.10
CA SER A 268 -0.82 -0.66 17.13
C SER A 268 -2.07 -0.01 16.51
N TYR A 269 -3.24 -0.57 16.81
CA TYR A 269 -4.53 -0.09 16.37
C TYR A 269 -4.74 1.35 16.81
N ASN A 270 -4.70 1.59 18.12
CA ASN A 270 -5.02 2.89 18.70
C ASN A 270 -4.02 3.97 18.31
N LYS A 271 -2.74 3.62 18.13
CA LYS A 271 -1.69 4.61 17.82
C LYS A 271 -1.60 4.96 16.34
N HIS A 272 -1.74 3.96 15.46
CA HIS A 272 -1.35 4.14 14.05
C HIS A 272 -2.48 3.90 13.04
N VAL A 273 -3.55 3.21 13.41
CA VAL A 273 -4.55 2.75 12.43
C VAL A 273 -5.92 3.36 12.67
N HIS A 274 -6.30 3.55 13.92
CA HIS A 274 -7.62 4.08 14.28
C HIS A 274 -7.83 5.49 13.73
N GLY A 275 -8.94 5.70 13.02
CA GLY A 275 -9.29 7.01 12.46
C GLY A 275 -8.43 7.42 11.28
N THR A 276 -7.70 6.50 10.64
CA THR A 276 -6.83 6.80 9.48
C THR A 276 -7.27 6.04 8.23
N ALA A 277 -6.74 6.46 7.08
CA ALA A 277 -6.95 5.78 5.80
C ALA A 277 -6.28 4.40 5.73
N LEU A 278 -5.49 3.98 6.73
CA LEU A 278 -4.88 2.64 6.80
C LEU A 278 -5.89 1.58 7.25
N ARG A 279 -6.89 1.96 8.06
CA ARG A 279 -7.85 1.03 8.66
C ARG A 279 -8.57 0.13 7.63
N PRO A 280 -9.02 0.63 6.47
CA PRO A 280 -9.66 -0.20 5.45
C PRO A 280 -8.72 -1.18 4.72
N MET A 281 -7.40 -1.15 4.96
CA MET A 281 -6.44 -2.10 4.37
C MET A 281 -5.80 -3.02 5.41
N SER A 282 -6.20 -2.83 6.67
CA SER A 282 -5.61 -3.47 7.83
C SER A 282 -6.51 -4.58 8.39
N TYR A 283 -5.89 -5.63 8.96
CA TYR A 283 -6.57 -6.71 9.68
C TYR A 283 -6.41 -6.50 11.18
N THR A 284 -7.50 -6.14 11.85
CA THR A 284 -7.52 -6.00 13.31
C THR A 284 -7.63 -7.36 13.99
N TRP A 285 -7.34 -7.44 15.28
CA TRP A 285 -7.52 -8.66 16.08
C TRP A 285 -8.89 -9.33 15.90
N HIS A 286 -9.96 -8.52 15.79
CA HIS A 286 -11.33 -9.00 15.60
C HIS A 286 -11.68 -9.37 14.14
N ASP A 287 -10.82 -9.02 13.18
CA ASP A 287 -10.92 -9.49 11.79
C ASP A 287 -10.23 -10.86 11.60
N MET A 288 -9.64 -11.42 12.66
CA MET A 288 -8.84 -12.64 12.62
C MET A 288 -9.59 -13.84 13.18
N TYR A 289 -9.46 -14.98 12.49
CA TYR A 289 -9.96 -16.26 12.98
C TYR A 289 -9.25 -16.68 14.29
N PRO A 290 -9.88 -17.53 15.14
CA PRO A 290 -9.22 -18.04 16.35
C PRO A 290 -7.89 -18.75 16.09
N SER A 291 -7.74 -19.39 14.92
CA SER A 291 -6.47 -19.98 14.48
C SER A 291 -5.39 -18.93 14.26
N HIS A 292 -5.74 -17.78 13.69
CA HIS A 292 -4.83 -16.65 13.45
C HIS A 292 -4.39 -16.01 14.76
N GLN A 293 -5.35 -15.77 15.66
CA GLN A 293 -5.10 -15.23 17.00
C GLN A 293 -4.15 -16.13 17.79
N ARG A 294 -4.31 -17.46 17.70
CA ARG A 294 -3.40 -18.42 18.34
C ARG A 294 -1.96 -18.31 17.81
N VAL A 295 -1.78 -18.17 16.49
CA VAL A 295 -0.44 -17.98 15.90
C VAL A 295 0.22 -16.74 16.48
N LEU A 296 -0.50 -15.62 16.56
CA LEU A 296 0.04 -14.38 17.14
C LEU A 296 0.35 -14.51 18.63
N GLN A 297 -0.50 -15.20 19.39
CA GLN A 297 -0.25 -15.51 20.80
C GLN A 297 1.03 -16.33 20.99
N GLU A 298 1.19 -17.39 20.20
CA GLU A 298 2.38 -18.25 20.25
C GLU A 298 3.66 -17.46 19.94
N LEU A 299 3.63 -16.63 18.89
CA LEU A 299 4.74 -15.74 18.54
C LEU A 299 5.05 -14.72 19.63
N ARG A 300 4.01 -14.20 20.30
CA ARG A 300 4.19 -13.28 21.42
C ARG A 300 4.86 -13.99 22.60
N THR A 301 4.39 -15.18 22.97
CA THR A 301 5.00 -16.01 24.04
C THR A 301 6.45 -16.35 23.75
N GLN A 302 6.80 -16.54 22.48
CA GLN A 302 8.17 -16.82 22.03
C GLN A 302 9.04 -15.55 21.87
N GLN A 303 8.52 -14.36 22.19
CA GLN A 303 9.19 -13.06 21.99
C GLN A 303 9.58 -12.77 20.53
N GLN A 304 8.85 -13.38 19.59
CA GLN A 304 9.05 -13.22 18.14
C GLN A 304 8.07 -12.23 17.51
N LEU A 305 6.99 -11.88 18.22
CA LEU A 305 6.07 -10.83 17.82
C LEU A 305 6.45 -9.49 18.47
N VAL A 306 6.87 -8.53 17.65
CA VAL A 306 7.27 -7.18 18.07
C VAL A 306 6.33 -6.18 17.41
N VAL A 307 5.68 -5.32 18.21
CA VAL A 307 4.99 -4.14 17.67
C VAL A 307 6.05 -3.07 17.51
N GLN A 308 6.50 -2.87 16.28
CA GLN A 308 7.66 -2.05 15.99
C GLN A 308 7.29 -0.56 16.13
N TYR A 309 7.81 0.06 17.21
CA TYR A 309 7.83 1.50 17.40
C TYR A 309 9.27 2.00 17.22
N GLN A 310 9.44 3.08 16.48
CA GLN A 310 10.77 3.63 16.23
C GLN A 310 10.71 5.14 15.99
N GLY A 311 11.19 5.96 16.93
CA GLY A 311 11.23 7.42 16.77
C GLY A 311 12.42 8.12 17.44
N PRO A 312 12.47 9.47 17.39
CA PRO A 312 13.56 10.25 17.97
C PRO A 312 13.77 10.00 19.47
N ASP A 313 12.69 9.77 20.20
CA ASP A 313 12.65 9.42 21.63
C ASP A 313 13.33 8.07 21.94
N THR A 314 13.24 7.11 21.01
CA THR A 314 13.93 5.83 21.09
C THR A 314 15.34 5.86 20.52
N ARG A 315 15.84 7.04 20.13
CA ARG A 315 17.06 7.18 19.32
C ARG A 315 17.04 6.26 18.10
N TRP A 316 15.87 6.12 17.49
CA TRP A 316 15.64 5.25 16.34
C TRP A 316 15.92 3.76 16.59
N GLN A 317 15.95 3.33 17.86
CA GLN A 317 15.98 1.91 18.20
C GLN A 317 14.58 1.34 18.14
N THR A 318 14.42 0.15 17.54
CA THR A 318 13.13 -0.55 17.54
C THR A 318 12.77 -0.97 18.95
N VAL A 319 11.73 -0.36 19.51
CA VAL A 319 11.12 -0.70 20.80
C VAL A 319 9.83 -1.46 20.55
N ASP A 320 9.59 -2.49 21.36
CA ASP A 320 8.32 -3.19 21.37
C ASP A 320 7.28 -2.39 22.16
N ALA A 321 6.36 -1.72 21.45
CA ALA A 321 5.30 -0.92 22.06
C ALA A 321 4.00 -1.71 22.32
N PHE A 322 4.08 -3.05 22.29
CA PHE A 322 2.96 -3.95 22.50
C PHE A 322 2.34 -3.75 23.89
N THR A 323 1.04 -3.46 23.92
CA THR A 323 0.28 -3.28 25.18
C THR A 323 -0.61 -4.49 25.45
N ASN A 324 -1.43 -4.88 24.49
CA ASN A 324 -2.30 -6.05 24.53
C ASN A 324 -2.52 -6.61 23.12
N LEU A 325 -3.06 -7.83 23.03
CA LEU A 325 -3.29 -8.51 21.73
C LEU A 325 -4.41 -7.86 20.92
N GLU A 326 -5.42 -7.28 21.57
CA GLU A 326 -6.57 -6.67 20.89
C GLU A 326 -6.19 -5.37 20.15
N ASP A 327 -5.14 -4.69 20.59
CA ASP A 327 -4.55 -3.53 19.93
C ASP A 327 -3.68 -3.92 18.71
N LEU A 328 -3.50 -5.21 18.43
CA LEU A 328 -2.66 -5.66 17.32
C LEU A 328 -3.40 -5.51 15.98
N VAL A 329 -2.69 -4.90 15.03
CA VAL A 329 -3.10 -4.82 13.63
C VAL A 329 -2.04 -5.41 12.71
N LEU A 330 -2.47 -6.17 11.73
CA LEU A 330 -1.63 -6.62 10.62
C LEU A 330 -1.94 -5.77 9.39
N PHE A 331 -0.95 -5.00 8.96
CA PHE A 331 -0.99 -4.24 7.72
C PHE A 331 -0.18 -4.98 6.65
N PRO A 332 -0.79 -5.52 5.58
CA PRO A 332 -0.06 -6.18 4.50
C PRO A 332 0.84 -5.14 3.82
N ALA A 333 2.15 -5.25 4.00
CA ALA A 333 3.13 -4.31 3.47
C ALA A 333 3.72 -4.76 2.14
N ALA A 334 3.15 -5.79 1.55
CA ALA A 334 3.61 -6.41 0.33
C ALA A 334 2.38 -6.84 -0.47
N GLY A 335 2.40 -6.61 -1.79
CA GLY A 335 1.37 -7.13 -2.70
C GLY A 335 0.00 -6.46 -2.58
N ASN A 336 -1.05 -7.22 -2.90
CA ASN A 336 -2.42 -6.76 -3.10
C ASN A 336 -3.40 -7.26 -2.03
N ILE A 337 -2.98 -8.09 -1.06
CA ILE A 337 -3.90 -8.62 -0.01
C ILE A 337 -4.69 -7.51 0.71
N GLY A 338 -4.09 -6.35 0.96
CA GLY A 338 -4.78 -5.20 1.58
C GLY A 338 -5.85 -4.55 0.68
N MET A 339 -5.78 -4.77 -0.63
CA MET A 339 -6.69 -4.24 -1.64
C MET A 339 -7.81 -5.21 -2.03
N VAL A 340 -7.76 -6.46 -1.59
CA VAL A 340 -8.79 -7.48 -1.86
C VAL A 340 -10.08 -7.12 -1.13
N GLN A 341 -11.23 -7.32 -1.78
CA GLN A 341 -12.52 -7.07 -1.14
C GLN A 341 -12.69 -8.03 0.04
N ARG A 342 -13.20 -7.52 1.17
CA ARG A 342 -13.39 -8.31 2.38
C ARG A 342 -14.87 -8.42 2.68
N LYS A 343 -15.39 -9.63 2.85
CA LYS A 343 -16.78 -9.89 3.19
C LYS A 343 -16.87 -10.87 4.36
N ARG A 344 -17.93 -10.75 5.15
CA ARG A 344 -18.22 -11.70 6.22
C ARG A 344 -18.95 -12.90 5.65
N HIS A 345 -18.59 -14.07 6.16
CA HIS A 345 -19.05 -15.38 5.69
C HIS A 345 -20.57 -15.53 5.50
N ASP A 346 -21.36 -14.78 6.27
CA ASP A 346 -22.82 -14.84 6.33
C ASP A 346 -23.54 -14.01 5.26
N THR A 347 -22.83 -13.15 4.52
CA THR A 347 -23.48 -12.16 3.65
C THR A 347 -23.35 -12.43 2.16
N TYR A 348 -22.26 -13.07 1.70
CA TYR A 348 -21.96 -13.24 0.28
C TYR A 348 -21.00 -14.41 0.03
N PRO A 349 -20.98 -15.00 -1.18
CA PRO A 349 -19.96 -15.98 -1.54
C PRO A 349 -18.56 -15.33 -1.49
N THR A 350 -17.64 -16.05 -0.87
CA THR A 350 -16.21 -15.70 -0.77
C THR A 350 -15.40 -16.76 -1.48
N ASN A 351 -14.42 -16.37 -2.28
CA ASN A 351 -13.57 -17.29 -3.06
C ASN A 351 -12.12 -17.34 -2.55
N CYS A 352 -11.77 -16.55 -1.53
CA CYS A 352 -10.45 -16.51 -0.92
C CYS A 352 -10.53 -16.62 0.60
N LYS A 353 -9.49 -17.19 1.22
CA LYS A 353 -9.26 -17.14 2.67
C LYS A 353 -7.85 -16.69 3.00
N LEU A 354 -7.69 -16.08 4.16
CA LEU A 354 -6.39 -15.70 4.71
C LEU A 354 -5.86 -16.81 5.62
N VAL A 355 -4.54 -17.02 5.60
CA VAL A 355 -3.81 -17.87 6.53
C VAL A 355 -2.62 -17.08 7.07
N LEU A 356 -2.40 -17.15 8.38
CA LEU A 356 -1.26 -16.51 9.04
C LEU A 356 -0.18 -17.53 9.37
N HIS A 357 1.07 -17.15 9.11
CA HIS A 357 2.25 -17.92 9.47
C HIS A 357 3.17 -17.08 10.34
N GLY A 358 3.75 -17.72 11.36
CA GLY A 358 4.86 -17.16 12.12
C GLY A 358 6.22 -17.39 11.46
N PRO A 359 7.27 -16.69 11.90
CA PRO A 359 8.65 -17.04 11.58
C PRO A 359 8.94 -18.49 11.94
N LEU A 360 9.74 -19.16 11.13
CA LEU A 360 10.14 -20.54 11.41
C LEU A 360 11.19 -20.61 12.51
N GLN A 361 11.19 -21.75 13.20
CA GLN A 361 12.27 -22.16 14.08
C GLN A 361 13.60 -22.14 13.29
N ASN A 362 14.64 -21.55 13.90
CA ASN A 362 16.00 -21.31 13.37
C ASN A 362 16.22 -20.01 12.59
N PHE A 363 15.28 -19.07 12.64
CA PHE A 363 15.55 -17.75 12.10
C PHE A 363 16.58 -16.98 12.94
N ASN A 364 17.54 -16.35 12.27
CA ASN A 364 18.61 -15.59 12.93
C ASN A 364 17.95 -14.48 13.76
N ALA A 365 18.18 -14.48 15.08
CA ALA A 365 17.47 -13.64 16.06
C ALA A 365 17.53 -12.12 15.78
N GLU A 366 18.42 -11.69 14.89
CA GLU A 366 18.59 -10.30 14.47
C GLU A 366 17.55 -9.84 13.44
N ALA A 367 17.08 -10.73 12.58
CA ALA A 367 16.06 -10.41 11.60
C ALA A 367 14.68 -10.62 12.25
N ARG A 368 14.21 -9.58 12.94
CA ARG A 368 12.91 -9.49 13.62
C ARG A 368 11.79 -9.57 12.59
N VAL A 369 11.54 -10.76 12.04
CA VAL A 369 10.57 -10.97 10.98
C VAL A 369 9.16 -10.98 11.53
N THR A 370 8.40 -10.17 10.82
CA THR A 370 6.98 -9.87 10.78
C THR A 370 6.15 -11.07 10.29
N VAL A 371 4.91 -11.12 10.77
CA VAL A 371 3.92 -12.15 10.43
C VAL A 371 3.77 -12.27 8.92
N THR A 372 3.71 -13.49 8.38
CA THR A 372 3.44 -13.71 6.95
C THR A 372 1.96 -14.02 6.73
N LEU A 373 1.34 -13.29 5.81
CA LEU A 373 -0.01 -13.50 5.33
C LEU A 373 0.03 -14.32 4.04
N GLU A 374 -0.82 -15.33 3.96
CA GLU A 374 -1.04 -16.13 2.77
C GLU A 374 -2.52 -16.06 2.38
N MET A 375 -2.79 -15.71 1.13
CA MET A 375 -4.13 -15.81 0.56
C MET A 375 -4.26 -17.07 -0.29
N ILE A 376 -5.31 -17.85 -0.06
CA ILE A 376 -5.56 -19.15 -0.70
C ILE A 376 -6.96 -19.16 -1.30
N ALA A 377 -7.10 -19.73 -2.50
CA ALA A 377 -8.38 -19.95 -3.15
C ALA A 377 -9.20 -21.01 -2.40
N THR A 378 -10.47 -20.72 -2.10
CA THR A 378 -11.41 -21.66 -1.44
C THR A 378 -12.25 -22.45 -2.44
N GLN A 379 -12.26 -22.02 -3.69
CA GLN A 379 -12.90 -22.62 -4.85
C GLN A 379 -12.07 -22.35 -6.11
N ASP A 380 -12.43 -22.93 -7.25
CA ASP A 380 -11.83 -22.56 -8.52
C ASP A 380 -12.26 -21.13 -8.88
N ILE A 381 -11.32 -20.30 -9.34
CA ILE A 381 -11.51 -18.88 -9.67
C ILE A 381 -11.11 -18.69 -11.13
N SER A 382 -12.00 -18.14 -11.93
CA SER A 382 -11.71 -17.91 -13.36
C SER A 382 -10.91 -16.63 -13.56
N GLU A 383 -10.14 -16.54 -14.64
CA GLU A 383 -9.50 -15.30 -15.08
C GLU A 383 -10.51 -14.13 -15.13
N GLY A 384 -10.14 -12.99 -14.57
CA GLY A 384 -10.98 -11.80 -14.49
C GLY A 384 -11.99 -11.76 -13.33
N GLU A 385 -12.20 -12.87 -12.60
CA GLU A 385 -13.10 -12.91 -11.45
C GLU A 385 -12.58 -12.05 -10.29
N VAL A 386 -13.50 -11.39 -9.56
CA VAL A 386 -13.15 -10.57 -8.38
C VAL A 386 -12.79 -11.46 -7.21
N LEU A 387 -11.66 -11.18 -6.57
CA LEU A 387 -11.22 -11.84 -5.36
C LEU A 387 -11.94 -11.25 -4.15
N VAL A 388 -12.52 -12.14 -3.33
CA VAL A 388 -13.29 -11.81 -2.15
C VAL A 388 -12.81 -12.65 -0.98
N LEU A 389 -12.16 -11.98 -0.03
CA LEU A 389 -11.61 -12.57 1.17
C LEU A 389 -12.67 -12.75 2.25
N ASP A 390 -12.72 -13.97 2.78
CA ASP A 390 -13.55 -14.37 3.89
C ASP A 390 -13.03 -13.84 5.24
N LEU A 391 -13.89 -13.15 5.98
CA LEU A 391 -13.66 -12.68 7.35
C LEU A 391 -14.60 -13.37 8.34
N PRO A 392 -14.14 -13.63 9.58
CA PRO A 392 -14.98 -14.22 10.62
C PRO A 392 -16.20 -13.34 10.92
N VAL A 393 -17.32 -13.99 11.24
CA VAL A 393 -18.50 -13.32 11.79
C VAL A 393 -18.15 -12.89 13.21
N SER A 394 -17.91 -11.60 13.44
CA SER A 394 -17.66 -11.11 14.81
C SER A 394 -18.95 -11.24 15.63
N GLU A 395 -18.84 -11.87 16.80
CA GLU A 395 -19.95 -12.14 17.72
C GLU A 395 -20.51 -10.85 18.38
N ASP A 396 -19.94 -9.68 18.06
CA ASP A 396 -20.20 -8.40 18.74
C ASP A 396 -21.54 -7.73 18.42
N ASN A 397 -22.39 -8.33 17.57
CA ASN A 397 -23.67 -7.70 17.20
C ASN A 397 -24.68 -7.61 18.37
N ASN A 398 -24.40 -8.18 19.55
CA ASN A 398 -25.34 -8.24 20.67
C ASN A 398 -25.00 -7.42 21.92
N ASN A 399 -23.87 -6.68 21.97
CA ASN A 399 -23.52 -5.88 23.14
C ASN A 399 -23.39 -4.38 22.80
N ASN A 400 -24.37 -3.58 23.22
CA ASN A 400 -24.45 -2.11 23.09
C ASN A 400 -23.37 -1.32 23.89
N ASN A 401 -22.24 -1.93 24.25
CA ASN A 401 -21.17 -1.24 24.96
C ASN A 401 -20.14 -0.65 23.97
N ASN A 402 -20.27 0.66 23.73
CA ASN A 402 -19.54 1.47 22.74
C ASN A 402 -18.01 1.62 22.93
N ASN A 403 -17.34 0.82 23.76
CA ASN A 403 -15.93 1.05 24.13
C ASN A 403 -14.94 0.00 23.63
N HIS A 404 -15.38 -1.05 22.92
CA HIS A 404 -14.44 -2.00 22.31
C HIS A 404 -14.13 -1.65 20.85
N PRO A 405 -12.88 -1.81 20.39
CA PRO A 405 -12.49 -1.56 19.01
C PRO A 405 -13.30 -2.46 18.08
N THR A 406 -14.26 -1.87 17.37
CA THR A 406 -15.11 -2.64 16.47
C THR A 406 -14.27 -3.17 15.30
N SER A 407 -14.44 -4.46 14.97
CA SER A 407 -13.91 -5.07 13.74
C SER A 407 -14.34 -4.33 12.46
N ARG A 408 -15.35 -3.46 12.53
CA ARG A 408 -15.81 -2.68 11.38
C ARG A 408 -14.99 -1.42 11.20
N THR A 409 -14.37 -1.29 10.03
CA THR A 409 -13.96 0.00 9.48
C THR A 409 -15.16 0.94 9.46
N THR A 410 -15.01 2.12 10.05
CA THR A 410 -16.07 3.14 10.13
C THR A 410 -16.28 3.81 8.77
N ILE A 411 -17.47 4.39 8.59
CA ILE A 411 -17.78 5.21 7.38
C ILE A 411 -16.77 6.35 7.25
N GLN A 412 -16.34 6.96 8.36
CA GLN A 412 -15.36 8.04 8.35
C GLN A 412 -13.99 7.58 7.83
N GLU A 413 -13.51 6.40 8.23
CA GLU A 413 -12.25 5.84 7.73
C GLU A 413 -12.33 5.50 6.24
N TYR A 414 -13.47 4.99 5.76
CA TYR A 414 -13.70 4.83 4.31
C TYR A 414 -13.75 6.19 3.58
N ARG A 415 -14.36 7.22 4.18
CA ARG A 415 -14.36 8.58 3.60
C ARG A 415 -12.95 9.16 3.51
N LEU A 416 -12.13 8.95 4.54
CA LEU A 416 -10.73 9.36 4.54
C LEU A 416 -9.99 8.67 3.41
N LEU A 417 -10.05 7.34 3.33
CA LEU A 417 -9.41 6.61 2.23
C LEU A 417 -9.92 7.05 0.86
N TYR A 418 -11.23 7.19 0.68
CA TYR A 418 -11.80 7.62 -0.60
C TYR A 418 -11.35 9.03 -0.99
N ARG A 419 -11.40 9.98 -0.05
CA ARG A 419 -10.92 11.34 -0.26
C ARG A 419 -9.48 11.29 -0.78
N GLU A 420 -8.66 10.47 -0.15
CA GLU A 420 -7.26 10.31 -0.52
C GLU A 420 -7.05 9.63 -1.88
N LEU A 421 -7.77 8.55 -2.19
CA LEU A 421 -7.71 7.88 -3.50
C LEU A 421 -8.16 8.81 -4.63
N ARG A 422 -9.21 9.61 -4.41
CA ARG A 422 -9.68 10.62 -5.36
C ARG A 422 -8.65 11.72 -5.56
N GLN A 423 -8.05 12.22 -4.49
CA GLN A 423 -7.07 13.32 -4.55
C GLN A 423 -5.76 12.94 -5.22
N THR A 424 -5.41 11.67 -5.24
CA THR A 424 -4.19 11.15 -5.88
C THR A 424 -4.45 10.63 -7.29
N GLY A 425 -5.70 10.66 -7.77
CA GLY A 425 -6.06 10.14 -9.08
C GLY A 425 -5.98 8.62 -9.21
N GLN A 426 -6.02 7.89 -8.09
CA GLN A 426 -5.93 6.43 -8.08
C GLN A 426 -7.23 5.78 -8.52
N LEU A 427 -7.11 4.60 -9.13
CA LEU A 427 -8.26 3.79 -9.50
C LEU A 427 -8.87 3.13 -8.26
N TYR A 428 -10.18 3.32 -8.09
CA TYR A 428 -10.96 2.67 -7.04
C TYR A 428 -12.35 2.31 -7.55
N ASN A 429 -12.97 1.30 -6.93
CA ASN A 429 -14.33 0.90 -7.28
C ASN A 429 -15.34 1.90 -6.68
N LYS A 430 -15.92 2.76 -7.53
CA LYS A 430 -16.94 3.76 -7.13
C LYS A 430 -18.17 3.13 -6.48
N ASP A 431 -18.59 1.95 -6.94
CA ASP A 431 -19.77 1.28 -6.40
C ASP A 431 -19.51 0.69 -5.02
N LEU A 432 -18.29 0.19 -4.78
CA LEU A 432 -17.88 -0.24 -3.45
C LEU A 432 -17.80 0.97 -2.49
N VAL A 433 -17.29 2.10 -2.97
CA VAL A 433 -17.29 3.34 -2.19
C VAL A 433 -18.73 3.75 -1.86
N ARG A 434 -19.63 3.81 -2.85
CA ARG A 434 -21.04 4.13 -2.63
C ARG A 434 -21.68 3.16 -1.64
N TYR A 435 -21.40 1.86 -1.76
CA TYR A 435 -21.87 0.83 -0.84
C TYR A 435 -21.44 1.09 0.61
N HIS A 436 -20.19 1.49 0.84
CA HIS A 436 -19.69 1.81 2.18
C HIS A 436 -20.13 3.17 2.71
N LEU A 437 -20.32 4.17 1.84
CA LEU A 437 -20.69 5.54 2.22
C LEU A 437 -22.20 5.75 2.39
N HIS A 438 -23.01 4.99 1.65
CA HIS A 438 -24.46 5.10 1.59
C HIS A 438 -25.10 3.71 1.67
N PRO A 439 -25.00 3.01 2.82
CA PRO A 439 -25.57 1.67 2.97
C PRO A 439 -27.10 1.63 2.83
N GLU A 440 -27.77 2.77 2.87
CA GLU A 440 -29.21 2.96 2.66
C GLU A 440 -29.61 2.92 1.17
N THR A 441 -28.70 3.29 0.26
CA THR A 441 -28.97 3.35 -1.19
C THR A 441 -28.61 2.03 -1.88
N ARG A 442 -28.76 0.90 -1.18
CA ARG A 442 -28.53 -0.42 -1.77
C ARG A 442 -29.44 -0.56 -2.98
N PRO A 443 -28.89 -0.80 -4.19
CA PRO A 443 -29.68 -1.41 -5.22
C PRO A 443 -30.19 -2.73 -4.65
N THR A 444 -31.51 -2.92 -4.63
CA THR A 444 -32.08 -4.26 -4.58
C THR A 444 -31.58 -4.95 -5.85
N TYR A 445 -30.55 -5.80 -5.71
CA TYR A 445 -29.85 -6.48 -6.80
C TYR A 445 -30.73 -7.55 -7.51
N ASP A 446 -32.06 -7.43 -7.44
CA ASP A 446 -33.00 -8.33 -8.11
C ASP A 446 -33.26 -7.92 -9.59
N ASP A 447 -32.80 -6.76 -10.05
CA ASP A 447 -33.17 -6.25 -11.38
C ASP A 447 -32.08 -6.31 -12.48
N GLU A 448 -30.85 -6.80 -12.21
CA GLU A 448 -29.85 -7.02 -13.27
C GLU A 448 -28.97 -8.26 -13.01
N LEU A 449 -29.48 -9.43 -13.42
CA LEU A 449 -28.70 -10.60 -13.85
C LEU A 449 -29.47 -11.39 -14.92
#